data_AF-A0A661JBK3-F1
#
_entry.id   AF-A0A661JBK3-F1
#
_cell.length_a   1.000
_cell.length_b   1.000
_cell.length_c   1.000
_cell.angle_alpha   90.00
_cell.angle_beta   90.00
_cell.angle_gamma   90.00
#
_symmetry.space_group_name_H-M   'P 1'
#
loop_
_entity.id
_entity.type
_entity.pdbx_description
1 polymer ?
#
loop_
_entity_poly.entity_id
_entity_poly.type
_entity_poly.pdbx_seq_one_letter_code
_entity_poly.pdbx_strand_id
1 'polypeptide(L)'
;MLASIPSITEIAMAALLPHQKMSVQVSKGDIKITLDGKTVLTKAERINFLKEKFEGKIAFLEIKDLQKNVVELKKRVENAQILVIMDREIDKAGSFITEDLINYFDQLLIRIKKAVETSAKLGYEKIILTTDHGFLLMPLPHKTDILESIPSSPETFIGKRFAIGKPPQIQGAISLSNENLEYLPENTWAIFPIGISQFPRPGPKEQFIHGGISPQECFIGILECTPKKKMKGQKVRIKVSLPSIISSAIFIVSIKPIIQQISDLPRTVIIELLEQDRIILRSEPTQVYDKEESLTLKLPRIPKEIEVKIKDYETEEVLFRKTMKVSLEGYDELL
;
A
#
# COMPACT_ATOMS: atom_id res chain seq x y z
N MET A 1 1.17 -18.49 -10.18
CA MET A 1 2.63 -18.34 -10.29
C MET A 1 3.28 -19.22 -9.24
N LEU A 2 4.53 -19.69 -9.45
CA LEU A 2 5.27 -20.41 -8.42
C LEU A 2 6.32 -19.49 -7.79
N ALA A 3 6.44 -19.51 -6.47
CA ALA A 3 7.56 -18.88 -5.78
C ALA A 3 8.86 -19.63 -6.09
N SER A 4 9.97 -18.91 -6.10
CA SER A 4 11.29 -19.56 -6.11
C SER A 4 11.53 -20.27 -4.78
N ILE A 5 12.30 -21.37 -4.84
CA ILE A 5 12.63 -22.18 -3.67
C ILE A 5 14.12 -22.01 -3.31
N PRO A 6 14.54 -22.05 -2.05
CA PRO A 6 13.75 -21.91 -0.84
C PRO A 6 12.79 -20.72 -0.86
N SER A 7 11.57 -20.96 -0.37
CA SER A 7 10.47 -19.98 -0.28
C SER A 7 10.72 -18.98 0.86
N ILE A 8 11.82 -18.23 0.74
CA ILE A 8 12.25 -17.18 1.66
C ILE A 8 12.29 -15.84 0.93
N THR A 9 12.09 -14.76 1.67
CA THR A 9 12.05 -13.40 1.14
C THR A 9 13.28 -13.05 0.31
N GLU A 10 14.48 -13.43 0.74
CA GLU A 10 15.73 -13.08 0.06
C GLU A 10 15.77 -13.65 -1.37
N ILE A 11 15.41 -14.92 -1.54
CA ILE A 11 15.44 -15.62 -2.83
C ILE A 11 14.20 -15.28 -3.64
N ALA A 12 13.02 -15.35 -3.04
CA ALA A 12 11.76 -15.13 -3.73
C ALA A 12 11.62 -13.68 -4.23
N MET A 13 11.95 -12.66 -3.42
CA MET A 13 11.91 -11.28 -3.89
C MET A 13 12.94 -11.01 -5.00
N ALA A 14 14.13 -11.60 -4.90
CA ALA A 14 15.16 -11.42 -5.93
C ALA A 14 14.72 -12.03 -7.27
N ALA A 15 14.13 -13.23 -7.24
CA ALA A 15 13.62 -13.90 -8.44
C ALA A 15 12.49 -13.14 -9.15
N LEU A 16 11.72 -12.31 -8.42
CA LEU A 16 10.67 -11.47 -9.01
C LEU A 16 11.20 -10.22 -9.71
N LEU A 17 12.47 -9.86 -9.52
CA LEU A 17 13.04 -8.69 -10.19
C LEU A 17 13.32 -8.97 -11.67
N PRO A 18 13.24 -7.97 -12.55
CA PRO A 18 13.51 -8.15 -13.99
C PRO A 18 14.99 -8.39 -14.28
N HIS A 19 15.40 -9.65 -14.37
CA HIS A 19 16.78 -10.09 -14.59
C HIS A 19 16.90 -11.10 -15.75
N GLN A 20 18.11 -11.30 -16.26
CA GLN A 20 18.41 -12.38 -17.22
C GLN A 20 19.06 -13.58 -16.54
N LYS A 21 19.94 -13.33 -15.55
CA LYS A 21 20.64 -14.38 -14.81
C LYS A 21 20.57 -14.10 -13.31
N MET A 22 20.26 -15.15 -12.55
CA MET A 22 20.29 -15.15 -11.09
C MET A 22 21.34 -16.14 -10.61
N SER A 23 22.03 -15.83 -9.52
CA SER A 23 22.92 -16.77 -8.83
C SER A 23 22.72 -16.68 -7.32
N VAL A 24 22.59 -17.83 -6.67
CA VAL A 24 22.54 -17.95 -5.21
C VAL A 24 23.74 -18.75 -4.75
N GLN A 25 24.59 -18.12 -3.94
CA GLN A 25 25.82 -18.72 -3.43
C GLN A 25 25.79 -18.66 -1.90
N VAL A 26 26.51 -19.59 -1.26
CA VAL A 26 26.76 -19.53 0.18
C VAL A 26 28.22 -19.20 0.41
N SER A 27 28.47 -18.22 1.27
CA SER A 27 29.81 -17.82 1.68
C SER A 27 29.79 -17.43 3.14
N LYS A 28 30.73 -17.96 3.93
CA LYS A 28 30.83 -17.72 5.39
C LYS A 28 29.55 -18.09 6.14
N GLY A 29 28.81 -19.06 5.63
CA GLY A 29 27.55 -19.52 6.22
C GLY A 29 26.35 -18.65 5.90
N ASP A 30 26.49 -17.60 5.07
CA ASP A 30 25.39 -16.72 4.65
C ASP A 30 25.10 -16.84 3.16
N ILE A 31 23.85 -16.55 2.77
CA ILE A 31 23.46 -16.48 1.36
C ILE A 31 23.88 -15.15 0.72
N LYS A 32 24.41 -15.25 -0.50
CA LYS A 32 24.67 -14.13 -1.40
C LYS A 32 23.86 -14.34 -2.66
N ILE A 33 23.09 -13.33 -3.04
CA ILE A 33 22.23 -13.38 -4.22
C ILE A 33 22.66 -12.30 -5.19
N THR A 34 22.90 -12.67 -6.44
CA THR A 34 23.20 -11.73 -7.51
C THR A 34 22.21 -11.86 -8.67
N LEU A 35 21.88 -10.72 -9.27
CA LEU A 35 21.11 -10.60 -10.52
C LEU A 35 21.95 -9.83 -11.52
N ASP A 36 22.18 -10.41 -12.70
CA ASP A 36 22.98 -9.80 -13.77
C ASP A 36 24.35 -9.27 -13.26
N GLY A 37 24.95 -10.00 -12.32
CA GLY A 37 26.25 -9.66 -11.70
C GLY A 37 26.18 -8.70 -10.49
N LYS A 38 25.00 -8.19 -10.11
CA LYS A 38 24.82 -7.25 -8.99
C LYS A 38 24.20 -7.92 -7.78
N THR A 39 24.73 -7.65 -6.58
CA THR A 39 24.16 -8.16 -5.33
C THR A 39 22.79 -7.53 -5.05
N VAL A 40 21.80 -8.34 -4.63
CA VAL A 40 20.42 -7.90 -4.36
C VAL A 40 19.81 -8.51 -3.08
N LEU A 41 20.62 -8.60 -2.01
CA LEU A 41 20.19 -9.25 -0.77
C LEU A 41 19.27 -8.36 0.07
N THR A 42 19.53 -7.06 0.07
CA THR A 42 18.83 -6.08 0.89
C THR A 42 17.74 -5.36 0.10
N LYS A 43 16.75 -4.82 0.83
CA LYS A 43 15.72 -3.97 0.25
C LYS A 43 16.29 -2.77 -0.51
N ALA A 44 17.35 -2.14 0.01
CA ALA A 44 17.98 -0.99 -0.62
C ALA A 44 18.63 -1.38 -1.96
N GLU A 45 19.32 -2.52 -2.00
CA GLU A 45 19.91 -3.05 -3.24
C GLU A 45 18.83 -3.39 -4.27
N ARG A 46 17.71 -4.02 -3.86
CA ARG A 46 16.58 -4.30 -4.75
C ARG A 46 15.96 -3.02 -5.32
N ILE A 47 15.77 -1.99 -4.51
CA ILE A 47 15.28 -0.68 -4.95
C ILE A 47 16.24 -0.06 -5.97
N ASN A 48 17.55 -0.09 -5.71
CA ASN A 48 18.55 0.48 -6.61
C ASN A 48 18.59 -0.28 -7.95
N PHE A 49 18.54 -1.61 -7.91
CA PHE A 49 18.47 -2.45 -9.11
C PHE A 49 17.26 -2.10 -9.98
N LEU A 50 16.07 -1.98 -9.38
CA LEU A 50 14.85 -1.61 -10.08
C LEU A 50 14.89 -0.18 -10.63
N LYS A 51 15.39 0.79 -9.86
CA LYS A 51 15.54 2.17 -10.34
C LYS A 51 16.43 2.25 -11.56
N GLU A 52 17.53 1.51 -11.58
CA GLU A 52 18.40 1.43 -12.75
C GLU A 52 17.69 0.78 -13.94
N LYS A 53 17.03 -0.37 -13.73
CA LYS A 53 16.33 -1.10 -14.80
C LYS A 53 15.23 -0.28 -15.47
N PHE A 54 14.53 0.55 -14.71
CA PHE A 54 13.42 1.38 -15.18
C PHE A 54 13.80 2.85 -15.39
N GLU A 55 15.09 3.19 -15.47
CA GLU A 55 15.57 4.56 -15.73
C GLU A 55 14.97 5.61 -14.77
N GLY A 56 14.73 5.22 -13.51
CA GLY A 56 14.10 6.07 -12.51
C GLY A 56 12.58 6.26 -12.65
N LYS A 57 11.92 5.67 -13.64
CA LYS A 57 10.45 5.74 -13.87
C LYS A 57 9.65 4.81 -12.93
N ILE A 58 10.19 4.52 -11.76
CA ILE A 58 9.59 3.66 -10.74
C ILE A 58 9.62 4.34 -9.37
N ALA A 59 8.51 4.28 -8.64
CA ALA A 59 8.39 4.78 -7.28
C ALA A 59 8.11 3.64 -6.30
N PHE A 60 8.49 3.88 -5.04
CA PHE A 60 8.33 2.93 -3.95
C PHE A 60 7.62 3.61 -2.79
N LEU A 61 6.61 2.92 -2.26
CA LEU A 61 5.91 3.29 -1.03
C LEU A 61 5.88 2.08 -0.09
N GLU A 62 5.82 2.32 1.21
CA GLU A 62 5.35 1.32 2.14
C GLU A 62 3.83 1.41 2.28
N ILE A 63 3.16 0.31 2.61
CA ILE A 63 1.70 0.33 2.83
C ILE A 63 1.30 1.33 3.94
N LYS A 64 2.18 1.58 4.92
CA LYS A 64 1.98 2.59 5.97
C LYS A 64 2.01 4.03 5.45
N ASP A 65 2.70 4.29 4.32
CA ASP A 65 2.72 5.63 3.71
C ASP A 65 1.32 6.06 3.25
N LEU A 66 0.42 5.11 3.01
CA LEU A 66 -0.95 5.37 2.57
C LEU A 66 -1.82 6.07 3.62
N GLN A 67 -1.32 6.26 4.85
CA GLN A 67 -1.96 7.12 5.85
C GLN A 67 -1.89 8.61 5.47
N LYS A 68 -0.96 9.00 4.60
CA LYS A 68 -0.81 10.37 4.10
C LYS A 68 -1.94 10.74 3.12
N ASN A 69 -2.14 12.04 2.91
CA ASN A 69 -3.13 12.50 1.95
C ASN A 69 -2.70 12.20 0.51
N VAL A 70 -3.69 12.08 -0.40
CA VAL A 70 -3.45 11.69 -1.80
C VAL A 70 -2.61 12.73 -2.55
N VAL A 71 -2.69 14.02 -2.17
CA VAL A 71 -1.94 15.11 -2.80
C VAL A 71 -0.43 14.96 -2.57
N GLU A 72 -0.02 14.64 -1.33
CA GLU A 72 1.38 14.37 -0.99
C GLU A 72 1.89 13.12 -1.72
N LEU A 73 1.09 12.05 -1.73
CA LEU A 73 1.43 10.82 -2.41
C LEU A 73 1.61 11.05 -3.92
N LYS A 74 0.74 11.85 -4.55
CA LYS A 74 0.83 12.20 -5.97
C LYS A 74 2.15 12.87 -6.32
N LYS A 75 2.63 13.81 -5.49
CA LYS A 75 3.95 14.45 -5.68
C LYS A 75 5.10 13.44 -5.58
N ARG A 76 5.01 12.46 -4.66
CA ARG A 76 6.04 11.41 -4.49
C ARG A 76 6.13 10.47 -5.70
N VAL A 77 5.07 10.33 -6.49
CA VAL A 77 4.99 9.35 -7.59
C VAL A 77 4.80 9.98 -8.97
N GLU A 78 4.90 11.31 -9.09
CA GLU A 78 4.45 12.07 -10.26
C GLU A 78 5.09 11.62 -11.58
N ASN A 79 6.37 11.24 -11.56
CA ASN A 79 7.12 10.79 -12.74
C ASN A 79 7.23 9.26 -12.86
N ALA A 80 6.58 8.51 -11.97
CA ALA A 80 6.67 7.07 -11.95
C ALA A 80 5.60 6.42 -12.84
N GLN A 81 6.04 5.59 -13.77
CA GLN A 81 5.16 4.73 -14.57
C GLN A 81 4.79 3.45 -13.81
N ILE A 82 5.66 3.04 -12.89
CA ILE A 82 5.47 1.86 -12.04
C ILE A 82 5.51 2.31 -10.57
N LEU A 83 4.49 1.92 -9.79
CA LEU A 83 4.47 2.09 -8.35
C LEU A 83 4.52 0.73 -7.66
N VAL A 84 5.53 0.52 -6.83
CA VAL A 84 5.64 -0.64 -5.96
C VAL A 84 5.26 -0.22 -4.54
N ILE A 85 4.17 -0.80 -4.02
CA ILE A 85 3.77 -0.64 -2.62
C ILE A 85 4.14 -1.92 -1.88
N MET A 86 5.03 -1.81 -0.89
CA MET A 86 5.49 -2.97 -0.12
C MET A 86 4.78 -3.05 1.24
N ASP A 87 4.53 -4.27 1.67
CA ASP A 87 4.18 -4.58 3.06
C ASP A 87 5.10 -5.71 3.55
N ARG A 88 5.54 -5.63 4.81
CA ARG A 88 6.36 -6.66 5.48
C ARG A 88 5.75 -7.08 6.81
N GLU A 89 4.55 -6.63 7.09
CA GLU A 89 4.02 -6.79 8.43
C GLU A 89 3.50 -8.19 8.70
N ILE A 90 3.09 -8.95 7.67
CA ILE A 90 2.69 -10.35 7.85
C ILE A 90 3.85 -11.23 8.33
N ASP A 91 5.06 -11.05 7.77
CA ASP A 91 6.25 -11.80 8.21
C ASP A 91 6.64 -11.45 9.65
N LYS A 92 6.53 -10.16 10.01
CA LYS A 92 6.76 -9.71 11.38
C LYS A 92 5.70 -10.25 12.33
N ALA A 93 4.42 -10.18 11.95
CA ALA A 93 3.31 -10.69 12.76
C ALA A 93 3.42 -12.21 12.96
N GLY A 94 3.86 -12.96 11.95
CA GLY A 94 4.14 -14.39 12.08
C GLY A 94 5.17 -14.74 13.17
N SER A 95 6.04 -13.78 13.54
CA SER A 95 7.02 -13.95 14.62
C SER A 95 6.51 -13.59 16.03
N PHE A 96 5.32 -13.00 16.17
CA PHE A 96 4.72 -12.62 17.46
C PHE A 96 3.30 -13.19 17.62
N ILE A 97 3.09 -13.99 18.69
CA ILE A 97 1.83 -14.41 19.34
C ILE A 97 0.59 -14.61 18.44
N THR A 98 0.04 -15.82 18.49
CA THR A 98 -0.72 -16.46 17.41
C THR A 98 -2.23 -16.22 17.40
N GLU A 99 -2.84 -15.80 18.51
CA GLU A 99 -4.27 -15.43 18.52
C GLU A 99 -4.52 -14.08 17.83
N ASP A 100 -3.59 -13.12 17.96
CA ASP A 100 -3.67 -11.83 17.31
C ASP A 100 -3.40 -11.89 15.80
N LEU A 101 -2.72 -12.94 15.31
CA LEU A 101 -2.43 -13.13 13.90
C LEU A 101 -3.72 -13.25 13.06
N ILE A 102 -4.76 -13.90 13.60
CA ILE A 102 -6.04 -14.05 12.89
C ILE A 102 -6.70 -12.67 12.73
N ASN A 103 -6.78 -11.89 13.82
CA ASN A 103 -7.29 -10.52 13.80
C ASN A 103 -6.45 -9.59 12.91
N TYR A 104 -5.16 -9.91 12.75
CA TYR A 104 -4.26 -9.17 11.88
C TYR A 104 -4.64 -9.28 10.39
N PHE A 105 -5.21 -10.41 9.96
CA PHE A 105 -5.63 -10.58 8.57
C PHE A 105 -6.72 -9.59 8.17
N ASP A 106 -7.69 -9.32 9.04
CA ASP A 106 -8.73 -8.33 8.76
C ASP A 106 -8.15 -6.93 8.58
N GLN A 107 -7.20 -6.54 9.43
CA GLN A 107 -6.48 -5.27 9.30
C GLN A 107 -5.61 -5.22 8.04
N LEU A 108 -5.00 -6.34 7.66
CA LEU A 108 -4.24 -6.47 6.43
C LEU A 108 -5.15 -6.28 5.21
N LEU A 109 -6.32 -6.90 5.18
CA LEU A 109 -7.30 -6.75 4.09
C LEU A 109 -7.76 -5.30 3.93
N ILE A 110 -8.00 -4.58 5.04
CA ILE A 110 -8.35 -3.16 5.02
C ILE A 110 -7.21 -2.33 4.40
N ARG A 111 -5.95 -2.61 4.77
CA ARG A 111 -4.78 -1.90 4.22
C ARG A 111 -4.56 -2.21 2.75
N ILE A 112 -4.72 -3.47 2.34
CA ILE A 112 -4.64 -3.89 0.93
C ILE A 112 -5.72 -3.19 0.11
N LYS A 113 -6.97 -3.18 0.59
CA LYS A 113 -8.06 -2.43 -0.06
C LYS A 113 -7.67 -0.97 -0.23
N LYS A 114 -7.21 -0.30 0.83
CA LYS A 114 -6.75 1.09 0.77
C LYS A 114 -5.62 1.29 -0.25
N ALA A 115 -4.68 0.34 -0.36
CA ALA A 115 -3.62 0.38 -1.37
C ALA A 115 -4.16 0.34 -2.80
N VAL A 116 -5.10 -0.56 -3.09
CA VAL A 116 -5.76 -0.65 -4.40
C VAL A 116 -6.48 0.65 -4.73
N GLU A 117 -7.28 1.16 -3.80
CA GLU A 117 -8.05 2.40 -3.99
C GLU A 117 -7.13 3.61 -4.19
N THR A 118 -6.03 3.69 -3.43
CA THR A 118 -5.07 4.79 -3.52
C THR A 118 -4.29 4.74 -4.83
N SER A 119 -3.84 3.56 -5.26
CA SER A 119 -3.20 3.38 -6.56
C SER A 119 -4.11 3.81 -7.71
N ALA A 120 -5.41 3.49 -7.64
CA ALA A 120 -6.37 3.95 -8.63
C ALA A 120 -6.56 5.49 -8.59
N LYS A 121 -6.65 6.11 -7.41
CA LYS A 121 -6.71 7.59 -7.24
C LYS A 121 -5.45 8.30 -7.76
N LEU A 122 -4.30 7.64 -7.67
CA LEU A 122 -3.02 8.11 -8.22
C LEU A 122 -2.92 7.96 -9.74
N GLY A 123 -3.91 7.30 -10.37
CA GLY A 123 -4.00 7.17 -11.83
C GLY A 123 -3.40 5.89 -12.41
N TYR A 124 -3.03 4.90 -11.59
CA TYR A 124 -2.53 3.61 -12.08
C TYR A 124 -3.68 2.76 -12.62
N GLU A 125 -3.59 2.37 -13.90
CA GLU A 125 -4.66 1.67 -14.64
C GLU A 125 -4.62 0.14 -14.49
N LYS A 126 -3.49 -0.41 -14.04
CA LYS A 126 -3.32 -1.84 -13.78
C LYS A 126 -2.66 -2.00 -12.42
N ILE A 127 -3.34 -2.69 -11.52
CA ILE A 127 -2.86 -2.94 -10.16
C ILE A 127 -2.69 -4.45 -10.02
N ILE A 128 -1.48 -4.87 -9.68
CA ILE A 128 -1.15 -6.28 -9.46
C ILE A 128 -0.90 -6.46 -7.96
N LEU A 129 -1.61 -7.40 -7.36
CA LEU A 129 -1.38 -7.84 -5.99
C LEU A 129 -0.81 -9.25 -6.03
N THR A 130 0.31 -9.45 -5.35
CA THR A 130 1.01 -10.73 -5.26
C THR A 130 1.84 -10.76 -3.99
N THR A 131 2.28 -11.94 -3.59
CA THR A 131 3.36 -12.13 -2.61
C THR A 131 4.61 -12.66 -3.32
N ASP A 132 5.73 -12.67 -2.61
CA ASP A 132 6.98 -13.31 -3.01
C ASP A 132 6.95 -14.81 -2.72
N HIS A 133 6.47 -15.19 -1.54
CA HIS A 133 6.21 -16.57 -1.16
C HIS A 133 4.94 -16.68 -0.30
N GLY A 134 4.54 -17.91 0.01
CA GLY A 134 3.53 -18.22 1.01
C GLY A 134 4.16 -18.72 2.31
N PHE A 135 3.33 -19.31 3.17
CA PHE A 135 3.74 -19.84 4.47
C PHE A 135 2.80 -20.96 4.90
N LEU A 136 3.23 -21.74 5.88
CA LEU A 136 2.38 -22.65 6.64
C LEU A 136 2.05 -22.01 7.99
N LEU A 137 0.79 -22.13 8.40
CA LEU A 137 0.32 -21.76 9.73
C LEU A 137 -0.11 -23.03 10.48
N MET A 138 0.71 -23.47 11.43
CA MET A 138 0.55 -24.73 12.15
C MET A 138 -0.28 -24.54 13.42
N PRO A 139 -1.32 -25.34 13.68
CA PRO A 139 -2.07 -25.27 14.93
C PRO A 139 -1.17 -25.60 16.13
N LEU A 140 -1.50 -25.11 17.33
CA LEU A 140 -0.86 -25.58 18.57
C LEU A 140 -1.81 -26.48 19.37
N PRO A 141 -1.29 -27.57 19.96
CA PRO A 141 0.05 -28.13 19.74
C PRO A 141 0.15 -28.84 18.38
N HIS A 142 1.27 -28.68 17.65
CA HIS A 142 1.58 -29.51 16.48
C HIS A 142 2.75 -30.46 16.74
N LYS A 143 2.64 -31.67 16.18
CA LYS A 143 3.74 -32.62 16.06
C LYS A 143 4.25 -32.53 14.62
N THR A 144 5.44 -31.96 14.47
CA THR A 144 6.23 -32.00 13.24
C THR A 144 7.44 -32.87 13.52
N ASP A 145 7.82 -33.71 12.55
CA ASP A 145 9.05 -34.46 12.64
C ASP A 145 10.23 -33.49 12.53
N ILE A 146 11.21 -33.70 13.40
CA ILE A 146 12.47 -32.95 13.39
C ILE A 146 13.52 -33.88 12.81
N LEU A 147 14.11 -33.48 11.69
CA LEU A 147 15.16 -34.24 11.03
C LEU A 147 16.48 -34.15 11.81
N GLU A 148 17.47 -34.92 11.36
CA GLU A 148 18.83 -34.82 11.87
C GLU A 148 19.41 -33.41 11.70
N SER A 149 20.25 -33.01 12.65
CA SER A 149 20.93 -31.71 12.60
C SER A 149 21.97 -31.67 11.49
N ILE A 150 21.95 -30.60 10.70
CA ILE A 150 23.02 -30.32 9.74
C ILE A 150 24.15 -29.57 10.46
N PRO A 151 25.40 -30.03 10.38
CA PRO A 151 26.54 -29.31 10.94
C PRO A 151 26.71 -27.93 10.29
N SER A 152 26.96 -26.90 11.10
CA SER A 152 27.30 -25.57 10.58
C SER A 152 28.58 -25.63 9.74
N SER A 153 28.56 -25.00 8.57
CA SER A 153 29.70 -24.93 7.66
C SER A 153 29.73 -23.58 6.94
N PRO A 154 30.91 -23.00 6.64
CA PRO A 154 31.02 -21.80 5.81
C PRO A 154 30.38 -21.93 4.42
N GLU A 155 30.21 -23.17 3.93
CA GLU A 155 29.65 -23.49 2.62
C GLU A 155 28.17 -23.89 2.67
N THR A 156 27.53 -23.85 3.85
CA THR A 156 26.11 -24.24 4.01
C THR A 156 25.34 -23.21 4.80
N PHE A 157 24.25 -22.72 4.23
CA PHE A 157 23.28 -21.88 4.93
C PHE A 157 22.07 -22.74 5.28
N ILE A 158 21.68 -22.74 6.56
CA ILE A 158 20.66 -23.63 7.10
C ILE A 158 19.47 -22.79 7.55
N GLY A 159 18.33 -23.01 6.89
CA GLY A 159 17.03 -22.53 7.33
C GLY A 159 16.26 -23.62 8.10
N LYS A 160 15.04 -23.30 8.54
CA LYS A 160 14.18 -24.28 9.22
C LYS A 160 13.69 -25.38 8.29
N ARG A 161 13.37 -25.01 7.05
CA ARG A 161 12.73 -25.88 6.05
C ARG A 161 13.60 -26.06 4.80
N PHE A 162 14.87 -25.66 4.87
CA PHE A 162 15.82 -25.87 3.81
C PHE A 162 17.26 -25.78 4.31
N ALA A 163 18.21 -26.30 3.54
CA ALA A 163 19.60 -25.89 3.59
C ALA A 163 20.13 -25.76 2.17
N ILE A 164 21.02 -24.80 1.93
CA ILE A 164 21.55 -24.47 0.59
C ILE A 164 23.07 -24.38 0.65
N GLY A 165 23.75 -24.70 -0.46
CA GLY A 165 25.21 -24.70 -0.58
C GLY A 165 25.75 -26.12 -0.66
N LYS A 166 26.52 -26.57 0.33
CA LYS A 166 27.03 -27.95 0.40
C LYS A 166 26.56 -28.71 1.64
N PRO A 167 25.23 -28.80 1.88
CA PRO A 167 24.73 -29.60 2.99
C PRO A 167 25.01 -31.10 2.75
N PRO A 168 25.18 -31.91 3.81
CA PRO A 168 25.18 -33.36 3.68
C PRO A 168 23.81 -33.86 3.20
N GLN A 169 23.76 -35.07 2.63
CA GLN A 169 22.49 -35.73 2.40
C GLN A 169 21.87 -36.15 3.74
N ILE A 170 20.58 -35.87 3.92
CA ILE A 170 19.82 -36.17 5.13
C ILE A 170 18.61 -37.01 4.74
N GLN A 171 18.37 -38.11 5.46
CA GLN A 171 17.17 -38.92 5.27
C GLN A 171 15.91 -38.10 5.59
N GLY A 172 14.86 -38.25 4.78
CA GLY A 172 13.63 -37.48 4.94
C GLY A 172 13.68 -36.07 4.37
N ALA A 173 14.73 -35.72 3.61
CA ALA A 173 14.82 -34.51 2.81
C ALA A 173 14.97 -34.82 1.32
N ILE A 174 14.44 -33.95 0.47
CA ILE A 174 14.66 -33.95 -0.99
C ILE A 174 15.87 -33.07 -1.29
N SER A 175 16.74 -33.50 -2.20
CA SER A 175 17.90 -32.74 -2.65
C SER A 175 17.75 -32.34 -4.11
N LEU A 176 18.01 -31.07 -4.40
CA LEU A 176 17.94 -30.47 -5.73
C LEU A 176 19.28 -29.83 -6.06
N SER A 177 19.81 -30.10 -7.25
CA SER A 177 21.08 -29.52 -7.74
C SER A 177 20.81 -28.36 -8.71
N ASN A 178 21.87 -27.85 -9.33
CA ASN A 178 21.79 -26.87 -10.41
C ASN A 178 21.04 -27.40 -11.67
N GLU A 179 20.93 -28.71 -11.85
CA GLU A 179 20.11 -29.31 -12.91
C GLU A 179 18.61 -29.06 -12.68
N ASN A 180 18.20 -28.90 -11.43
CA ASN A 180 16.82 -28.58 -11.06
C ASN A 180 16.62 -27.08 -10.82
N LEU A 181 17.64 -26.41 -10.30
CA LEU A 181 17.61 -25.01 -9.85
C LEU A 181 18.79 -24.25 -10.48
N GLU A 182 18.59 -23.75 -11.69
CA GLU A 182 19.67 -23.18 -12.54
C GLU A 182 20.47 -22.03 -11.91
N TYR A 183 19.93 -21.33 -10.91
CA TYR A 183 20.65 -20.27 -10.18
C TYR A 183 21.66 -20.81 -9.17
N LEU A 184 21.68 -22.12 -8.91
CA LEU A 184 22.70 -22.75 -8.08
C LEU A 184 24.00 -22.95 -8.86
N PRO A 185 25.17 -22.68 -8.25
CA PRO A 185 26.45 -23.11 -8.82
C PRO A 185 26.55 -24.63 -8.96
N GLU A 186 27.41 -25.09 -9.86
CA GLU A 186 27.79 -26.49 -9.94
C GLU A 186 28.31 -27.00 -8.59
N ASN A 187 28.07 -28.29 -8.30
CA ASN A 187 28.45 -28.94 -7.04
C ASN A 187 27.89 -28.24 -5.80
N THR A 188 26.68 -27.68 -5.92
CA THR A 188 25.88 -27.19 -4.79
C THR A 188 24.47 -27.74 -4.86
N TRP A 189 23.82 -27.80 -3.69
CA TRP A 189 22.49 -28.37 -3.52
C TRP A 189 21.63 -27.46 -2.66
N ALA A 190 20.32 -27.49 -2.92
CA ALA A 190 19.30 -27.09 -1.98
C ALA A 190 18.58 -28.34 -1.48
N ILE A 191 18.53 -28.56 -0.17
CA ILE A 191 17.82 -29.67 0.44
C ILE A 191 16.61 -29.17 1.23
N PHE A 192 15.53 -29.93 1.21
CA PHE A 192 14.23 -29.56 1.79
C PHE A 192 13.64 -30.74 2.56
N PRO A 193 13.32 -30.61 3.86
CA PRO A 193 12.56 -31.62 4.59
C PRO A 193 11.24 -31.95 3.89
N ILE A 194 10.88 -33.24 3.85
CA ILE A 194 9.63 -33.70 3.23
C ILE A 194 8.44 -33.29 4.11
N GLY A 195 7.36 -32.83 3.47
CA GLY A 195 6.11 -32.47 4.15
C GLY A 195 6.25 -31.25 5.07
N ILE A 196 5.80 -31.39 6.32
CA ILE A 196 5.83 -30.32 7.33
C ILE A 196 7.03 -30.43 8.29
N SER A 197 7.94 -31.37 8.01
CA SER A 197 9.15 -31.60 8.81
C SER A 197 10.12 -30.41 8.77
N GLN A 198 11.02 -30.34 9.74
CA GLN A 198 11.94 -29.21 9.90
C GLN A 198 13.32 -29.69 10.33
N PHE A 199 14.34 -28.91 10.01
CA PHE A 199 15.65 -29.04 10.65
C PHE A 199 15.61 -28.50 12.09
N PRO A 200 16.42 -29.04 13.00
CA PRO A 200 16.47 -28.57 14.38
C PRO A 200 16.87 -27.09 14.45
N ARG A 201 16.17 -26.30 15.28
CA ARG A 201 16.55 -24.92 15.59
C ARG A 201 16.32 -24.63 17.08
N PRO A 202 17.23 -23.92 17.77
CA PRO A 202 16.99 -23.46 19.13
C PRO A 202 15.77 -22.54 19.20
N GLY A 203 14.95 -22.71 20.25
CA GLY A 203 13.80 -21.84 20.53
C GLY A 203 12.45 -22.56 20.56
N PRO A 204 11.36 -21.83 20.82
CA PRO A 204 10.01 -22.39 20.82
C PRO A 204 9.58 -22.81 19.41
N LYS A 205 8.66 -23.77 19.33
CA LYS A 205 8.02 -24.12 18.06
C LYS A 205 7.15 -22.97 17.58
N GLU A 206 7.43 -22.49 16.37
CA GLU A 206 6.65 -21.44 15.73
C GLU A 206 5.46 -22.02 14.97
N GLN A 207 4.34 -21.30 14.94
CA GLN A 207 3.20 -21.65 14.10
C GLN A 207 3.41 -21.21 12.65
N PHE A 208 4.06 -20.06 12.45
CA PHE A 208 4.34 -19.50 11.13
C PHE A 208 5.69 -20.04 10.63
N ILE A 209 5.67 -20.86 9.58
CA ILE A 209 6.89 -21.45 9.00
C ILE A 209 6.89 -21.29 7.48
N HIS A 210 8.07 -21.00 6.92
CA HIS A 210 8.28 -20.88 5.48
C HIS A 210 9.70 -21.37 5.11
N GLY A 211 10.05 -21.32 3.82
CA GLY A 211 11.36 -21.72 3.29
C GLY A 211 11.39 -23.10 2.65
N GLY A 212 10.32 -23.89 2.80
CA GLY A 212 10.16 -25.20 2.18
C GLY A 212 9.62 -25.15 0.75
N ILE A 213 9.14 -26.30 0.29
CA ILE A 213 8.59 -26.51 -1.06
C ILE A 213 7.11 -26.93 -1.04
N SER A 214 6.40 -26.70 0.07
CA SER A 214 4.99 -27.07 0.14
C SER A 214 4.15 -26.21 -0.82
N PRO A 215 3.02 -26.73 -1.32
CA PRO A 215 2.13 -25.94 -2.16
C PRO A 215 1.70 -24.62 -1.52
N GLN A 216 1.47 -24.57 -0.20
CA GLN A 216 1.10 -23.36 0.53
C GLN A 216 2.23 -22.31 0.55
N GLU A 217 3.48 -22.76 0.55
CA GLU A 217 4.66 -21.89 0.50
C GLU A 217 4.96 -21.43 -0.94
N CYS A 218 4.65 -22.26 -1.94
CA CYS A 218 5.09 -22.04 -3.33
C CYS A 218 3.99 -21.56 -4.28
N PHE A 219 2.72 -21.83 -4.04
CA PHE A 219 1.64 -21.49 -4.98
C PHE A 219 1.16 -20.07 -4.70
N ILE A 220 1.57 -19.14 -5.57
CA ILE A 220 1.28 -17.72 -5.39
C ILE A 220 0.12 -17.29 -6.26
N GLY A 221 -0.90 -16.76 -5.59
CA GLY A 221 -2.03 -16.10 -6.21
C GLY A 221 -1.64 -14.71 -6.70
N ILE A 222 -2.04 -14.39 -7.93
CA ILE A 222 -1.90 -13.05 -8.51
C ILE A 222 -3.31 -12.51 -8.72
N LEU A 223 -3.60 -11.37 -8.13
CA LEU A 223 -4.83 -10.62 -8.41
C LEU A 223 -4.49 -9.44 -9.30
N GLU A 224 -5.10 -9.43 -10.48
CA GLU A 224 -5.05 -8.30 -11.39
C GLU A 224 -6.34 -7.49 -11.24
N CYS A 225 -6.18 -6.25 -10.82
CA CYS A 225 -7.27 -5.30 -10.66
C CYS A 225 -7.14 -4.22 -11.74
N THR A 226 -8.14 -4.15 -12.62
CA THR A 226 -8.30 -3.05 -13.57
C THR A 226 -9.42 -2.13 -13.09
N PRO A 227 -9.12 -0.87 -12.74
CA PRO A 227 -10.16 0.09 -12.40
C PRO A 227 -11.13 0.26 -13.58
N LYS A 228 -12.44 0.07 -13.34
CA LYS A 228 -13.46 0.12 -14.40
C LYS A 228 -13.66 1.58 -14.84
N LYS A 229 -13.17 1.88 -16.05
CA LYS A 229 -13.07 3.20 -16.74
C LYS A 229 -11.85 4.02 -16.34
N LYS A 230 -11.34 4.80 -17.30
CA LYS A 230 -10.39 5.91 -17.13
C LYS A 230 -10.88 6.81 -15.99
N MET A 231 -10.49 6.49 -14.77
CA MET A 231 -10.72 7.27 -13.57
C MET A 231 -9.77 8.48 -13.64
N LYS A 232 -10.00 9.39 -14.61
CA LYS A 232 -9.80 10.81 -14.31
C LYS A 232 -10.82 11.11 -13.23
N GLY A 233 -10.44 10.88 -11.96
CA GLY A 233 -11.32 11.09 -10.84
C GLY A 233 -11.94 12.49 -10.96
N GLN A 234 -13.26 12.57 -10.98
CA GLN A 234 -13.91 13.87 -10.99
C GLN A 234 -13.75 14.47 -9.59
N LYS A 235 -13.51 15.77 -9.50
CA LYS A 235 -13.55 16.46 -8.21
C LYS A 235 -14.93 16.20 -7.58
N VAL A 236 -14.96 15.83 -6.28
CA VAL A 236 -16.19 15.52 -5.55
C VAL A 236 -17.26 16.57 -5.81
N ARG A 237 -18.52 16.13 -5.99
CA ARG A 237 -19.64 17.07 -6.03
C ARG A 237 -19.89 17.61 -4.63
N ILE A 238 -20.50 18.78 -4.55
CA ILE A 238 -20.84 19.39 -3.26
C ILE A 238 -22.35 19.53 -3.11
N LYS A 239 -22.82 19.33 -1.89
CA LYS A 239 -24.15 19.74 -1.44
C LYS A 239 -23.95 20.85 -0.42
N VAL A 240 -24.68 21.94 -0.61
CA VAL A 240 -24.52 23.15 0.20
C VAL A 240 -25.78 23.33 1.04
N SER A 241 -25.58 23.51 2.34
CA SER A 241 -26.62 23.83 3.30
C SER A 241 -26.39 25.26 3.80
N LEU A 242 -27.44 26.07 3.68
CA LEU A 242 -27.48 27.47 4.10
C LEU A 242 -28.70 27.67 4.99
N PRO A 243 -28.70 28.66 5.91
CA PRO A 243 -29.91 29.03 6.63
C PRO A 243 -31.01 29.49 5.64
N SER A 244 -32.26 29.53 6.10
CA SER A 244 -33.38 30.03 5.29
C SER A 244 -33.31 31.56 5.10
N ILE A 245 -32.88 32.27 6.15
CA ILE A 245 -32.70 33.73 6.22
C ILE A 245 -31.42 34.00 6.99
N ILE A 246 -30.69 35.07 6.63
CA ILE A 246 -29.54 35.52 7.42
C ILE A 246 -30.04 36.50 8.47
N SER A 247 -30.15 36.03 9.72
CA SER A 247 -30.62 36.80 10.86
C SER A 247 -29.52 37.37 11.76
N SER A 248 -28.26 37.07 11.44
CA SER A 248 -27.08 37.59 12.14
C SER A 248 -26.02 38.03 11.13
N ALA A 249 -25.18 39.00 11.50
CA ALA A 249 -24.01 39.38 10.72
C ALA A 249 -23.03 38.21 10.54
N ILE A 250 -23.12 37.17 11.38
CA ILE A 250 -22.33 35.94 11.27
C ILE A 250 -23.25 34.78 10.95
N PHE A 251 -22.94 34.02 9.90
CA PHE A 251 -23.70 32.82 9.52
C PHE A 251 -22.77 31.70 9.04
N ILE A 252 -23.29 30.48 9.02
CA ILE A 252 -22.53 29.28 8.65
C ILE A 252 -22.98 28.79 7.28
N VAL A 253 -22.00 28.41 6.46
CA VAL A 253 -22.20 27.67 5.22
C VAL A 253 -21.62 26.27 5.39
N SER A 254 -22.47 25.24 5.32
CA SER A 254 -22.01 23.85 5.41
C SER A 254 -21.93 23.24 4.02
N ILE A 255 -20.78 22.65 3.70
CA ILE A 255 -20.45 22.06 2.41
C ILE A 255 -20.18 20.58 2.63
N LYS A 256 -21.14 19.75 2.19
CA LYS A 256 -21.06 18.30 2.29
C LYS A 256 -20.60 17.69 0.96
N PRO A 257 -19.52 16.89 0.94
CA PRO A 257 -19.12 16.18 -0.27
C PRO A 257 -20.13 15.09 -0.62
N ILE A 258 -20.44 14.96 -1.90
CA ILE A 258 -21.14 13.80 -2.48
C ILE A 258 -20.10 12.97 -3.22
N ILE A 259 -19.66 11.90 -2.58
CA ILE A 259 -18.77 10.91 -3.17
C ILE A 259 -19.63 9.89 -3.91
N GLN A 260 -19.47 9.79 -5.24
CA GLN A 260 -20.15 8.80 -6.06
C GLN A 260 -19.29 7.56 -6.26
N GLN A 261 -17.97 7.75 -6.30
CA GLN A 261 -17.02 6.68 -6.53
C GLN A 261 -15.80 6.85 -5.65
N ILE A 262 -15.15 5.73 -5.36
CA ILE A 262 -13.91 5.72 -4.60
C ILE A 262 -12.81 6.54 -5.31
N SER A 263 -12.86 6.70 -6.65
CA SER A 263 -11.94 7.53 -7.45
C SER A 263 -12.05 9.03 -7.24
N ASP A 264 -13.13 9.54 -6.66
CA ASP A 264 -13.39 10.98 -6.69
C ASP A 264 -12.23 11.73 -6.02
N LEU A 265 -11.86 12.88 -6.60
CA LEU A 265 -10.74 13.69 -6.13
C LEU A 265 -11.24 14.78 -5.16
N PRO A 266 -10.41 15.22 -4.20
CA PRO A 266 -10.72 16.40 -3.39
C PRO A 266 -11.03 17.62 -4.27
N ARG A 267 -11.94 18.47 -3.80
CA ARG A 267 -12.31 19.72 -4.47
C ARG A 267 -11.94 20.90 -3.57
N THR A 268 -11.18 21.84 -4.09
CA THR A 268 -10.96 23.12 -3.40
C THR A 268 -11.99 24.12 -3.86
N VAL A 269 -12.73 24.70 -2.91
CA VAL A 269 -13.79 25.67 -3.17
C VAL A 269 -13.52 27.00 -2.49
N ILE A 270 -14.10 28.06 -3.04
CA ILE A 270 -14.17 29.39 -2.42
C ILE A 270 -15.63 29.85 -2.37
N ILE A 271 -15.97 30.62 -1.35
CA ILE A 271 -17.28 31.26 -1.20
C ILE A 271 -17.15 32.75 -1.51
N GLU A 272 -17.99 33.25 -2.40
CA GLU A 272 -18.15 34.68 -2.68
C GLU A 272 -19.54 35.13 -2.24
N LEU A 273 -19.58 36.24 -1.51
CA LEU A 273 -20.82 36.97 -1.21
C LEU A 273 -20.88 38.18 -2.13
N LEU A 274 -21.99 38.31 -2.86
CA LEU A 274 -22.21 39.42 -3.78
C LEU A 274 -23.42 40.24 -3.36
N GLU A 275 -23.32 41.55 -3.56
CA GLU A 275 -24.43 42.49 -3.45
C GLU A 275 -24.46 43.31 -4.74
N GLN A 276 -25.60 43.30 -5.46
CA GLN A 276 -25.73 43.97 -6.76
C GLN A 276 -24.58 43.64 -7.71
N ASP A 277 -24.26 42.34 -7.84
CA ASP A 277 -23.16 41.78 -8.64
C ASP A 277 -21.73 42.21 -8.23
N ARG A 278 -21.57 42.93 -7.12
CA ARG A 278 -20.24 43.26 -6.56
C ARG A 278 -19.88 42.30 -5.44
N ILE A 279 -18.69 41.70 -5.53
CA ILE A 279 -18.16 40.84 -4.46
C ILE A 279 -17.87 41.72 -3.24
N ILE A 280 -18.54 41.42 -2.12
CA ILE A 280 -18.33 42.08 -0.83
C ILE A 280 -17.47 41.22 0.11
N LEU A 281 -17.44 39.90 -0.09
CA LEU A 281 -16.61 38.97 0.66
C LEU A 281 -16.17 37.81 -0.23
N ARG A 282 -14.92 37.39 -0.08
CA ARG A 282 -14.36 36.15 -0.65
C ARG A 282 -13.70 35.37 0.47
N SER A 283 -14.05 34.10 0.63
CA SER A 283 -13.44 33.23 1.64
C SER A 283 -12.05 32.75 1.20
N GLU A 284 -11.27 32.26 2.15
CA GLU A 284 -10.08 31.47 1.86
C GLU A 284 -10.46 30.16 1.12
N PRO A 285 -9.55 29.62 0.29
CA PRO A 285 -9.74 28.33 -0.36
C PRO A 285 -9.88 27.20 0.67
N THR A 286 -10.96 26.44 0.58
CA THR A 286 -11.24 25.32 1.49
C THR A 286 -11.31 24.02 0.71
N GLN A 287 -10.51 23.03 1.11
CA GLN A 287 -10.53 21.71 0.49
C GLN A 287 -11.63 20.85 1.10
N VAL A 288 -12.47 20.27 0.25
CA VAL A 288 -13.60 19.42 0.62
C VAL A 288 -13.37 18.03 0.00
N TYR A 289 -13.50 16.97 0.80
CA TYR A 289 -13.30 15.60 0.30
C TYR A 289 -14.24 14.56 0.91
N ASP A 290 -14.01 14.14 2.15
CA ASP A 290 -14.73 13.03 2.81
C ASP A 290 -15.44 13.44 4.10
N LYS A 291 -15.32 14.71 4.49
CA LYS A 291 -15.99 15.30 5.65
C LYS A 291 -16.75 16.56 5.24
N GLU A 292 -17.78 16.86 6.01
CA GLU A 292 -18.54 18.10 5.86
C GLU A 292 -17.72 19.26 6.45
N GLU A 293 -17.52 20.30 5.65
CA GLU A 293 -16.81 21.50 6.05
C GLU A 293 -17.83 22.60 6.38
N SER A 294 -17.67 23.25 7.52
CA SER A 294 -18.53 24.36 7.94
C SER A 294 -17.73 25.64 8.04
N LEU A 295 -18.06 26.61 7.19
CA LEU A 295 -17.39 27.90 7.13
C LEU A 295 -18.26 28.97 7.78
N THR A 296 -17.70 29.64 8.79
CA THR A 296 -18.32 30.81 9.41
C THR A 296 -17.96 32.05 8.62
N LEU A 297 -18.96 32.72 8.06
CA LEU A 297 -18.80 33.96 7.30
C LEU A 297 -19.35 35.14 8.11
N LYS A 298 -18.63 36.27 8.07
CA LYS A 298 -19.06 37.54 8.66
C LYS A 298 -19.36 38.54 7.55
N LEU A 299 -20.59 39.04 7.53
CA LEU A 299 -21.00 40.10 6.63
C LEU A 299 -20.19 41.39 6.92
N PRO A 300 -19.54 41.99 5.92
CA PRO A 300 -18.81 43.25 6.09
C PRO A 300 -19.75 44.44 6.24
N ARG A 301 -20.98 44.33 5.71
CA ARG A 301 -22.08 45.29 5.82
C ARG A 301 -23.42 44.54 5.75
N ILE A 302 -24.52 45.22 6.04
CA ILE A 302 -25.87 44.61 6.13
C ILE A 302 -26.68 45.03 4.90
N PRO A 303 -26.61 44.27 3.79
CA PRO A 303 -27.46 44.50 2.62
C PRO A 303 -28.86 43.94 2.87
N LYS A 304 -29.84 44.30 2.04
CA LYS A 304 -31.19 43.66 2.09
C LYS A 304 -31.17 42.23 1.57
N GLU A 305 -30.30 41.97 0.62
CA GLU A 305 -30.18 40.70 -0.08
C GLU A 305 -28.72 40.46 -0.47
N ILE A 306 -28.26 39.22 -0.33
CA ILE A 306 -26.97 38.78 -0.83
C ILE A 306 -27.12 37.59 -1.75
N GLU A 307 -26.16 37.45 -2.64
CA GLU A 307 -25.97 36.24 -3.39
C GLU A 307 -24.75 35.48 -2.87
N VAL A 308 -24.96 34.23 -2.49
CA VAL A 308 -23.89 33.29 -2.11
C VAL A 308 -23.52 32.48 -3.34
N LYS A 309 -22.29 32.61 -3.81
CA LYS A 309 -21.69 31.76 -4.85
C LYS A 309 -20.61 30.88 -4.23
N ILE A 310 -20.61 29.60 -4.59
CA ILE A 310 -19.50 28.70 -4.28
C ILE A 310 -18.89 28.28 -5.60
N LYS A 311 -17.60 28.53 -5.76
CA LYS A 311 -16.84 28.24 -6.98
C LYS A 311 -15.75 27.22 -6.72
N ASP A 312 -15.43 26.46 -7.75
CA ASP A 312 -14.17 25.70 -7.79
C ASP A 312 -13.00 26.68 -7.86
N TYR A 313 -12.03 26.55 -6.97
CA TYR A 313 -10.92 27.51 -6.85
C TYR A 313 -10.01 27.53 -8.08
N GLU A 314 -9.84 26.39 -8.77
CA GLU A 314 -8.91 26.28 -9.89
C GLU A 314 -9.57 26.63 -11.23
N THR A 315 -10.83 26.25 -11.41
CA THR A 315 -11.54 26.39 -12.69
C THR A 315 -12.50 27.57 -12.74
N GLU A 316 -12.75 28.21 -11.60
CA GLU A 316 -13.78 29.24 -11.39
C GLU A 316 -15.22 28.80 -11.72
N GLU A 317 -15.44 27.50 -11.95
CA GLU A 317 -16.75 26.90 -12.17
C GLU A 317 -17.68 27.23 -10.99
N VAL A 318 -18.86 27.79 -11.26
CA VAL A 318 -19.88 28.04 -10.23
C VAL A 318 -20.60 26.73 -9.92
N LEU A 319 -20.33 26.18 -8.73
CA LEU A 319 -20.87 24.90 -8.27
C LEU A 319 -22.21 25.05 -7.57
N PHE A 320 -22.43 26.21 -6.96
CA PHE A 320 -23.65 26.55 -6.25
C PHE A 320 -23.85 28.06 -6.27
N ARG A 321 -25.12 28.47 -6.40
CA ARG A 321 -25.55 29.87 -6.36
C ARG A 321 -26.90 29.94 -5.67
N LYS A 322 -27.05 30.83 -4.69
CA LYS A 322 -28.34 31.09 -4.05
C LYS A 322 -28.40 32.53 -3.54
N THR A 323 -29.52 33.19 -3.84
CA THR A 323 -29.83 34.49 -3.30
C THR A 323 -30.56 34.36 -1.96
N MET A 324 -30.19 35.17 -0.99
CA MET A 324 -30.64 35.10 0.39
C MET A 324 -31.04 36.48 0.90
N LYS A 325 -32.21 36.56 1.53
CA LYS A 325 -32.61 37.75 2.28
C LYS A 325 -31.83 37.85 3.58
N VAL A 326 -31.43 39.06 3.91
CA VAL A 326 -30.80 39.40 5.19
C VAL A 326 -31.84 40.19 5.98
N SER A 327 -32.16 39.71 7.17
CA SER A 327 -33.15 40.31 8.07
C SER A 327 -32.63 40.16 9.48
N LEU A 328 -31.87 41.15 9.95
CA LEU A 328 -31.36 41.14 11.30
C LEU A 328 -32.47 41.51 12.27
N GLU A 329 -32.99 40.54 13.03
CA GLU A 329 -33.92 40.85 14.12
C GLU A 329 -33.20 41.74 15.15
N GLY A 330 -33.74 42.94 15.40
CA GLY A 330 -33.27 43.87 16.41
C GLY A 330 -32.46 45.09 15.92
N TYR A 331 -32.25 45.28 14.60
CA TYR A 331 -31.59 46.49 14.06
C TYR A 331 -32.54 47.47 13.36
N ASP A 332 -33.78 47.06 13.05
CA ASP A 332 -34.81 47.95 12.45
C ASP A 332 -35.37 48.98 13.45
N GLU A 333 -35.04 48.90 14.74
CA GLU A 333 -35.43 49.90 15.76
C GLU A 333 -34.38 51.02 15.98
N LEU A 334 -33.29 51.04 15.20
CA LEU A 334 -32.18 52.00 15.38
C LEU A 334 -31.84 52.82 14.11
N LEU A 335 -32.70 52.82 13.10
CA LEU A 335 -32.58 53.67 11.90
C LEU A 335 -33.52 54.87 11.92
#